data_AF-A0A8T1TXK4-F1
#
_entry.id   AF-A0A8T1TXK4-F1
#
_cell.length_a   1.000
_cell.length_b   1.000
_cell.length_c   1.000
_cell.angle_alpha   90.00
_cell.angle_beta   90.00
_cell.angle_gamma   90.00
#
_symmetry.space_group_name_H-M   'P 1'
#
loop_
_entity.id
_entity.type
_entity.pdbx_description
1 polymer ?
#
loop_
_entity_poly.entity_id
_entity_poly.type
_entity_poly.pdbx_seq_one_letter_code
_entity_poly.pdbx_strand_id
1 'polypeptide(L)'
;MVSEEEVEPVHVENDSSGTKYCIAFDPLDGFSNIDCNVSTGTIFGIYHREAAQQGGFKDILQPGNQLVAAGYCMYGSSTQLNMRIPENPKTIYSCNEGNYAHWDRASKAFVDECKNKPVPYNARYVGSMVSDIHRTILYGGIYLYPGSDKVGIVKVSSSDMSPSSCLSRAPRCTGVKADYYI
;
A
#
# COMPACT_ATOMS: atom_id res chain seq x y z
N MET A 1 -13.64 -0.12 -15.24
CA MET A 1 -12.43 0.39 -14.56
C MET A 1 -12.88 1.40 -13.53
N VAL A 2 -12.28 1.43 -12.35
CA VAL A 2 -12.45 2.53 -11.39
C VAL A 2 -11.10 3.20 -11.24
N SER A 3 -11.12 4.54 -11.23
CA SER A 3 -9.94 5.39 -11.12
C SER A 3 -10.15 6.40 -10.00
N GLU A 4 -9.10 6.77 -9.29
CA GLU A 4 -9.16 7.83 -8.27
C GLU A 4 -9.61 9.19 -8.86
N GLU A 5 -9.19 9.47 -10.10
CA GLU A 5 -9.54 10.69 -10.85
C GLU A 5 -10.96 10.69 -11.47
N GLU A 6 -11.67 9.56 -11.46
CA GLU A 6 -12.98 9.42 -12.13
C GLU A 6 -14.09 9.16 -11.12
N VAL A 7 -15.17 9.95 -11.20
CA VAL A 7 -16.29 9.84 -10.25
C VAL A 7 -17.12 8.58 -10.50
N GLU A 8 -17.21 8.12 -11.75
CA GLU A 8 -18.02 6.97 -12.15
C GLU A 8 -17.15 5.87 -12.78
N PRO A 9 -17.55 4.60 -12.70
CA PRO A 9 -16.79 3.51 -13.31
C PRO A 9 -16.77 3.68 -14.84
N VAL A 10 -15.57 3.64 -15.41
CA VAL A 10 -15.39 3.68 -16.86
C VAL A 10 -15.69 2.30 -17.45
N HIS A 11 -16.64 2.24 -18.36
CA HIS A 11 -17.01 1.01 -19.08
C HIS A 11 -16.22 0.88 -20.38
N VAL A 12 -15.77 -0.34 -20.68
CA VAL A 12 -15.15 -0.63 -21.98
C VAL A 12 -16.26 -0.72 -23.03
N GLU A 13 -16.24 0.20 -23.99
CA GLU A 13 -17.18 0.19 -25.11
C GLU A 13 -16.96 -1.05 -26.00
N ASN A 14 -18.04 -1.56 -26.61
CA ASN A 14 -18.01 -2.73 -27.49
C ASN A 14 -17.48 -4.03 -26.85
N ASP A 15 -17.86 -4.30 -25.59
CA ASP A 15 -17.63 -5.61 -24.93
C ASP A 15 -18.45 -6.74 -25.60
N SER A 16 -18.10 -7.05 -26.84
CA SER A 16 -18.57 -8.21 -27.60
C SER A 16 -17.93 -9.52 -27.11
N SER A 17 -16.98 -9.43 -26.18
CA SER A 17 -16.07 -10.51 -25.78
C SER A 17 -16.34 -11.13 -24.40
N GLY A 18 -17.22 -10.52 -23.58
CA GLY A 18 -17.47 -10.98 -22.22
C GLY A 18 -16.25 -10.74 -21.31
N THR A 19 -15.87 -9.47 -21.16
CA THR A 19 -14.71 -9.05 -20.36
C THR A 19 -14.78 -9.64 -18.95
N LYS A 20 -13.75 -10.40 -18.58
CA LYS A 20 -13.69 -11.24 -17.37
C LYS A 20 -13.07 -10.57 -16.14
N TYR A 21 -12.56 -9.35 -16.31
CA TYR A 21 -11.78 -8.65 -15.30
C TYR A 21 -12.27 -7.22 -15.14
N CYS A 22 -12.11 -6.71 -13.92
CA CYS A 22 -12.23 -5.30 -13.60
C CYS A 22 -10.90 -4.82 -13.00
N ILE A 23 -10.61 -3.54 -13.21
CA ILE A 23 -9.36 -2.92 -12.80
C ILE A 23 -9.70 -1.71 -11.95
N ALA A 24 -9.08 -1.65 -10.79
CA ALA A 24 -9.01 -0.47 -9.95
C ALA A 24 -7.61 0.13 -10.08
N PHE A 25 -7.54 1.45 -10.25
CA PHE A 25 -6.36 2.12 -10.77
C PHE A 25 -6.17 3.48 -10.10
N ASP A 26 -4.95 3.78 -9.68
CA ASP A 26 -4.52 5.14 -9.37
C ASP A 26 -3.54 5.56 -10.47
N PRO A 27 -3.94 6.48 -11.39
CA PRO A 27 -3.08 6.92 -12.47
C PRO A 27 -1.79 7.57 -11.99
N LEU A 28 -1.82 8.26 -10.84
CA LEU A 28 -0.71 9.08 -10.38
C LEU A 28 -0.68 9.22 -8.84
N ASP A 29 -0.13 8.21 -8.18
CA ASP A 29 0.23 8.28 -6.76
C ASP A 29 1.37 9.29 -6.55
N GLY A 30 1.22 10.09 -5.50
CA GLY A 30 2.22 11.07 -5.11
C GLY A 30 2.16 12.36 -5.93
N PHE A 31 1.00 12.71 -6.49
CA PHE A 31 0.79 13.94 -7.26
C PHE A 31 1.35 15.20 -6.57
N SER A 32 1.24 15.29 -5.23
CA SER A 32 1.72 16.43 -4.43
C SER A 32 3.23 16.65 -4.50
N ASN A 33 3.97 15.68 -5.03
CA ASN A 33 5.42 15.68 -5.13
C ASN A 33 5.91 15.95 -6.56
N ILE A 34 5.02 16.11 -7.54
CA ILE A 34 5.39 16.26 -8.96
C ILE A 34 6.23 17.52 -9.19
N ASP A 35 5.85 18.64 -8.58
CA ASP A 35 6.55 19.93 -8.72
C ASP A 35 7.96 19.91 -8.10
N CYS A 36 8.20 19.00 -7.15
CA CYS A 36 9.50 18.82 -6.50
C CYS A 36 10.38 17.77 -7.20
N ASN A 37 9.91 17.19 -8.31
CA ASN A 37 10.63 16.16 -9.07
C ASN A 37 11.02 14.94 -8.21
N VAL A 38 10.19 14.61 -7.23
CA VAL A 38 10.32 13.42 -6.39
C VAL A 38 9.61 12.26 -7.10
N SER A 39 10.07 11.03 -6.88
CA SER A 39 9.51 9.85 -7.52
C SER A 39 8.03 9.64 -7.18
N THR A 40 7.22 9.44 -8.23
CA THR A 40 5.77 9.16 -8.20
C THR A 40 5.51 7.79 -8.82
N GLY A 41 4.25 7.41 -9.00
CA GLY A 41 3.94 6.19 -9.71
C GLY A 41 2.47 5.99 -10.03
N THR A 42 2.16 4.80 -10.52
CA THR A 42 0.80 4.35 -10.83
C THR A 42 0.56 3.06 -10.07
N ILE A 43 -0.62 2.89 -9.48
CA ILE A 43 -1.00 1.69 -8.74
C ILE A 43 -2.17 1.02 -9.45
N PHE A 44 -2.19 -0.31 -9.50
CA PHE A 44 -3.31 -1.04 -10.06
C PHE A 44 -3.60 -2.33 -9.30
N GLY A 45 -4.89 -2.67 -9.23
CA GLY A 45 -5.40 -3.95 -8.76
C GLY A 45 -6.37 -4.53 -9.79
N ILE A 46 -6.25 -5.83 -10.05
CA ILE A 46 -7.08 -6.56 -11.01
C ILE A 46 -7.89 -7.60 -10.24
N TYR A 47 -9.19 -7.62 -10.46
CA TYR A 47 -10.12 -8.62 -9.94
C TYR A 47 -10.81 -9.36 -11.07
N HIS A 48 -11.32 -10.55 -10.77
CA HIS A 48 -12.33 -11.16 -11.63
C HIS A 48 -13.62 -10.35 -11.55
N ARG A 49 -14.28 -10.15 -12.69
CA ARG A 49 -15.62 -9.59 -12.74
C ARG A 49 -16.63 -10.66 -12.29
N GLU A 50 -17.59 -10.29 -11.45
CA GLU A 50 -18.66 -11.21 -11.08
C GLU A 50 -19.65 -11.38 -12.25
N ALA A 51 -19.89 -12.63 -12.66
CA ALA A 51 -20.56 -12.98 -13.92
C ALA A 51 -22.02 -12.50 -14.08
N ALA A 52 -22.62 -11.92 -13.04
CA ALA A 52 -24.05 -11.66 -12.97
C ALA A 52 -24.49 -10.20 -13.17
N GLN A 53 -23.57 -9.24 -13.37
CA GLN A 53 -23.93 -7.81 -13.38
C GLN A 53 -23.48 -7.06 -14.64
N GLN A 54 -24.32 -6.14 -15.12
CA GLN A 54 -23.87 -4.98 -15.90
C GLN A 54 -22.86 -4.28 -15.01
N GLY A 55 -21.60 -4.21 -15.45
CA GLY A 55 -20.50 -3.93 -14.54
C GLY A 55 -20.65 -2.62 -13.75
N GLY A 56 -19.75 -2.37 -12.79
CA GLY A 56 -19.79 -1.14 -12.00
C GLY A 56 -19.01 -1.25 -10.70
N PHE A 57 -19.25 -0.34 -9.75
CA PHE A 57 -18.53 -0.32 -8.47
C PHE A 57 -18.53 -1.66 -7.74
N LYS A 58 -19.65 -2.40 -7.79
CA LYS A 58 -19.78 -3.71 -7.13
C LYS A 58 -18.75 -4.72 -7.62
N ASP A 59 -18.28 -4.63 -8.86
CA ASP A 59 -17.23 -5.51 -9.37
C ASP A 59 -15.87 -5.22 -8.72
N ILE A 60 -15.66 -4.04 -8.15
CA ILE A 60 -14.37 -3.63 -7.57
C ILE A 60 -14.43 -3.58 -6.04
N LEU A 61 -15.62 -3.49 -5.45
CA LEU A 61 -15.86 -3.60 -4.01
C LEU A 61 -15.70 -5.05 -3.50
N GLN A 62 -14.62 -5.70 -3.92
CA GLN A 62 -14.17 -7.01 -3.50
C GLN A 62 -13.04 -6.85 -2.46
N PRO A 63 -12.91 -7.77 -1.50
CA PRO A 63 -11.80 -7.74 -0.56
C PRO A 63 -10.47 -7.98 -1.29
N GLY A 64 -9.39 -7.32 -0.84
CA GLY A 64 -8.08 -7.40 -1.51
C GLY A 64 -7.47 -8.81 -1.62
N ASN A 65 -7.93 -9.78 -0.83
CA ASN A 65 -7.52 -11.18 -0.99
C ASN A 65 -8.13 -11.88 -2.22
N GLN A 66 -9.02 -11.20 -2.96
CA GLN A 66 -9.58 -11.64 -4.23
C GLN A 66 -8.88 -11.02 -5.44
N LEU A 67 -7.84 -10.20 -5.23
CA LEU A 67 -7.00 -9.70 -6.33
C LEU A 67 -6.38 -10.89 -7.08
N VAL A 68 -6.55 -10.92 -8.41
CA VAL A 68 -5.88 -11.89 -9.28
C VAL A 68 -4.46 -11.44 -9.63
N ALA A 69 -4.25 -10.13 -9.67
CA ALA A 69 -2.97 -9.49 -9.84
C ALA A 69 -3.05 -8.07 -9.26
N ALA A 70 -1.93 -7.57 -8.76
CA ALA A 70 -1.80 -6.18 -8.37
C ALA A 70 -0.34 -5.76 -8.58
N GLY A 71 -0.13 -4.47 -8.72
CA GLY A 71 1.19 -3.94 -8.94
C GLY A 71 1.21 -2.44 -8.93
N TYR A 72 2.41 -1.91 -9.17
CA TYR A 72 2.62 -0.49 -9.36
C TYR A 72 3.75 -0.29 -10.37
N CYS A 73 3.70 0.85 -11.06
CA CYS A 73 4.80 1.37 -11.87
C CYS A 73 5.38 2.57 -11.13
N MET A 74 6.67 2.52 -10.77
CA MET A 74 7.36 3.67 -10.17
C MET A 74 8.02 4.50 -11.28
N TYR A 75 7.73 5.79 -11.30
CA TYR A 75 8.36 6.78 -12.17
C TYR A 75 9.58 7.38 -11.46
N GLY A 76 10.60 6.53 -11.31
CA GLY A 76 11.89 6.90 -10.71
C GLY A 76 13.02 6.94 -11.74
N SER A 77 14.25 6.80 -11.26
CA SER A 77 15.45 6.79 -12.10
C SER A 77 15.57 5.57 -13.02
N SER A 78 14.80 4.51 -12.75
CA SER A 78 14.84 3.25 -13.51
C SER A 78 13.56 2.44 -13.33
N THR A 79 13.24 1.60 -14.31
CA THR A 79 12.19 0.58 -14.22
C THR A 79 12.77 -0.69 -13.61
N GLN A 80 12.07 -1.28 -12.63
CA GLN A 80 12.50 -2.50 -11.95
C GLN A 80 11.42 -3.59 -12.03
N LEU A 81 11.85 -4.84 -12.24
CA LEU A 81 11.01 -6.03 -12.34
C LEU A 81 11.56 -7.11 -11.38
N ASN A 82 10.67 -7.98 -10.86
CA ASN A 82 11.02 -9.11 -9.98
C ASN A 82 11.67 -8.72 -8.64
N MET A 83 11.11 -7.70 -7.98
CA MET A 83 11.55 -7.30 -6.64
C MET A 83 11.07 -8.29 -5.58
N ARG A 84 11.94 -8.61 -4.63
CA ARG A 84 11.62 -9.47 -3.49
C ARG A 84 12.20 -8.85 -2.22
N ILE A 85 11.47 -9.02 -1.12
CA ILE A 85 11.93 -8.63 0.22
C ILE A 85 13.21 -9.41 0.57
N PRO A 86 14.28 -8.74 1.01
CA PRO A 86 15.52 -9.41 1.37
C PRO A 86 15.32 -10.31 2.58
N GLU A 87 16.08 -11.41 2.63
CA GLU A 87 16.07 -12.31 3.79
C GLU A 87 16.50 -11.59 5.08
N ASN A 88 17.44 -10.65 4.95
CA ASN A 88 17.96 -9.79 6.02
C ASN A 88 17.51 -8.33 5.81
N PRO A 89 16.32 -7.94 6.32
CA PRO A 89 15.78 -6.60 6.13
C PRO A 89 16.51 -5.55 6.96
N LYS A 90 16.61 -4.33 6.43
CA LYS A 90 17.07 -3.15 7.18
C LYS A 90 16.02 -2.72 8.20
N THR A 91 16.47 -2.17 9.32
CA THR A 91 15.62 -1.57 10.34
C THR A 91 15.24 -0.14 9.97
N ILE A 92 14.18 -0.01 9.16
CA ILE A 92 13.64 1.27 8.66
C ILE A 92 12.15 1.34 9.00
N TYR A 93 11.69 2.51 9.45
CA TYR A 93 10.26 2.84 9.48
C TYR A 93 9.98 4.08 8.64
N SER A 94 8.77 4.16 8.07
CA SER A 94 8.38 5.21 7.16
C SER A 94 6.96 5.68 7.35
N CYS A 95 6.79 6.94 7.73
CA CYS A 95 5.50 7.57 7.98
C CYS A 95 5.63 9.09 8.02
N ASN A 96 4.51 9.79 7.83
CA ASN A 96 4.43 11.24 8.01
C ASN A 96 4.24 11.62 9.48
N GLU A 97 5.31 11.73 10.23
CA GLU A 97 5.24 12.14 11.64
C GLU A 97 4.65 13.55 11.88
N GLY A 98 4.50 14.38 10.85
CA GLY A 98 3.74 15.63 10.96
C GLY A 98 2.31 15.43 11.42
N ASN A 99 1.71 14.25 11.16
CA ASN A 99 0.38 13.89 11.60
C ASN A 99 0.33 13.22 12.99
N TYR A 100 1.46 13.12 13.69
CA TYR A 100 1.58 12.33 14.94
C TYR A 100 0.50 12.67 15.96
N ALA A 101 0.14 13.95 16.12
CA ALA A 101 -0.89 14.38 17.06
C ALA A 101 -2.24 13.68 16.83
N HIS A 102 -2.59 13.40 15.57
CA HIS A 102 -3.87 12.83 15.13
C HIS A 102 -3.91 11.31 15.12
N TRP A 103 -2.77 10.64 15.35
CA TRP A 103 -2.69 9.19 15.29
C TRP A 103 -3.37 8.50 16.48
N ASP A 104 -3.81 7.27 16.26
CA ASP A 104 -4.28 6.37 17.30
C ASP A 104 -3.13 5.97 18.25
N ARG A 105 -3.50 5.40 19.40
CA ARG A 105 -2.54 5.02 20.45
C ARG A 105 -1.54 3.96 19.97
N ALA A 106 -1.96 3.00 19.17
CA ALA A 106 -1.10 1.91 18.71
C ALA A 106 -0.04 2.41 17.72
N SER A 107 -0.44 3.27 16.78
CA SER A 107 0.48 3.91 15.83
C SER A 107 1.53 4.77 16.53
N LYS A 108 1.12 5.56 17.53
CA LYS A 108 2.04 6.34 18.38
C LYS A 108 3.03 5.44 19.11
N ALA A 109 2.51 4.43 19.82
CA ALA A 109 3.33 3.50 20.58
C ALA A 109 4.36 2.76 19.70
N PHE A 110 3.96 2.35 18.49
CA PHE A 110 4.86 1.68 17.56
C PHE A 110 6.02 2.59 17.11
N VAL A 111 5.73 3.85 16.73
CA VAL A 111 6.77 4.79 16.27
C VAL A 111 7.67 5.19 17.44
N ASP A 112 7.11 5.39 18.63
CA ASP A 112 7.90 5.68 19.84
C ASP A 112 8.80 4.49 20.20
N GLU A 113 8.33 3.25 20.06
CA GLU A 113 9.17 2.06 20.24
C GLU A 113 10.31 2.03 19.24
N CYS A 114 10.04 2.30 17.95
CA CYS A 114 11.07 2.36 16.91
C CYS A 114 12.18 3.37 17.22
N LYS A 115 11.83 4.52 17.82
CA LYS A 115 12.78 5.58 18.20
C LYS A 115 13.57 5.26 19.47
N ASN A 116 12.94 4.61 20.45
CA ASN A 116 13.49 4.45 21.80
C ASN A 116 14.24 3.12 22.02
N LYS A 117 14.41 2.28 20.98
CA LYS A 117 15.25 1.08 21.05
C LYS A 117 16.73 1.44 21.30
N PRO A 118 17.53 0.54 21.93
CA PRO A 118 18.97 0.75 22.08
C PRO A 118 19.69 1.02 20.76
N VAL A 119 19.22 0.39 19.68
CA VAL A 119 19.56 0.73 18.30
C VAL A 119 18.25 1.17 17.61
N PRO A 120 18.01 2.49 17.48
CA PRO A 120 16.80 3.01 16.85
C PRO A 120 16.68 2.59 15.38
N TYR A 121 15.44 2.51 14.91
CA TYR A 121 15.19 2.30 13.48
C TYR A 121 15.47 3.60 12.73
N ASN A 122 15.95 3.48 11.49
CA ASN A 122 16.13 4.64 10.62
C ASN A 122 14.76 5.14 10.14
N ALA A 123 14.48 6.43 10.33
CA ALA A 123 13.31 7.07 9.72
C ALA A 123 13.58 7.40 8.25
N ARG A 124 12.65 7.05 7.36
CA ARG A 124 12.64 7.50 5.96
C ARG A 124 11.22 7.85 5.57
N TYR A 125 10.99 8.92 4.84
CA TYR A 125 9.66 9.24 4.33
C TYR A 125 9.83 10.05 3.05
N VAL A 126 9.47 9.46 1.91
CA VAL A 126 9.56 10.13 0.62
C VAL A 126 8.31 10.98 0.38
N GLY A 127 7.15 10.52 0.85
CA GLY A 127 5.88 11.22 0.67
C GLY A 127 5.07 10.79 -0.55
N SER A 128 5.54 9.79 -1.31
CA SER A 128 4.76 9.03 -2.29
C SER A 128 4.66 7.59 -1.81
N MET A 129 3.44 7.03 -1.81
CA MET A 129 3.20 5.67 -1.35
C MET A 129 4.00 4.67 -2.20
N VAL A 130 3.98 4.82 -3.52
CA VAL A 130 4.73 3.96 -4.44
C VAL A 130 6.22 3.95 -4.09
N SER A 131 6.81 5.12 -3.87
CA SER A 131 8.22 5.24 -3.53
C SER A 131 8.57 4.61 -2.17
N ASP A 132 7.76 4.85 -1.16
CA ASP A 132 7.98 4.31 0.19
C ASP A 132 7.75 2.79 0.26
N ILE A 133 6.76 2.25 -0.47
CA ILE A 133 6.53 0.81 -0.62
C ILE A 133 7.67 0.17 -1.41
N HIS A 134 8.10 0.78 -2.52
CA HIS A 134 9.18 0.27 -3.36
C HIS A 134 10.47 0.10 -2.56
N ARG A 135 10.86 1.12 -1.78
CA ARG A 135 12.00 1.01 -0.85
C ARG A 135 11.78 -0.12 0.18
N THR A 136 10.58 -0.24 0.72
CA THR A 136 10.25 -1.27 1.73
C THR A 136 10.37 -2.68 1.15
N ILE A 137 10.00 -2.89 -0.12
CA ILE A 137 10.20 -4.17 -0.81
C ILE A 137 11.69 -4.44 -1.03
N LEU A 138 12.47 -3.46 -1.47
CA LEU A 138 13.90 -3.67 -1.77
C LEU A 138 14.78 -3.85 -0.53
N TYR A 139 14.52 -3.08 0.52
CA TYR A 139 15.38 -3.03 1.70
C TYR A 139 14.78 -3.72 2.92
N GLY A 140 13.50 -4.08 2.88
CA GLY A 140 12.74 -4.40 4.09
C GLY A 140 12.42 -3.15 4.92
N GLY A 141 11.84 -3.38 6.09
CA GLY A 141 11.36 -2.34 6.99
C GLY A 141 9.84 -2.23 6.98
N ILE A 142 9.32 -1.10 7.46
CA ILE A 142 7.89 -0.91 7.70
C ILE A 142 7.44 0.44 7.14
N TYR A 143 6.33 0.44 6.39
CA TYR A 143 5.63 1.63 5.96
C TYR A 143 4.29 1.75 6.69
N LEU A 144 3.97 2.95 7.17
CA LEU A 144 2.74 3.24 7.90
C LEU A 144 2.08 4.49 7.36
N TYR A 145 0.76 4.40 7.14
CA TYR A 145 -0.09 5.52 6.80
C TYR A 145 -1.30 5.58 7.74
N PRO A 146 -1.09 5.98 9.01
CA PRO A 146 -2.16 6.05 10.01
C PRO A 146 -3.08 7.27 9.77
N GLY A 147 -4.38 7.03 9.59
CA GLY A 147 -5.42 8.05 9.56
C GLY A 147 -6.43 7.88 10.71
N SER A 148 -7.16 8.95 11.04
CA SER A 148 -8.41 8.83 11.80
C SER A 148 -9.42 8.07 10.92
N ASP A 149 -9.80 6.87 11.37
CA ASP A 149 -10.76 5.93 10.78
C ASP A 149 -10.29 5.01 9.63
N LYS A 150 -9.07 5.18 9.10
CA LYS A 150 -8.47 4.23 8.13
C LYS A 150 -7.02 3.93 8.54
N VAL A 151 -6.77 2.73 9.04
CA VAL A 151 -5.44 2.26 9.44
C VAL A 151 -4.88 1.36 8.35
N GLY A 152 -4.00 1.91 7.49
CA GLY A 152 -3.17 1.12 6.59
C GLY A 152 -1.79 0.88 7.23
N ILE A 153 -1.55 -0.33 7.75
CA ILE A 153 -0.22 -0.74 8.21
C ILE A 153 0.32 -1.80 7.25
N VAL A 154 1.31 -1.43 6.45
CA VAL A 154 2.04 -2.38 5.60
C VAL A 154 3.26 -2.87 6.38
N LYS A 155 3.07 -3.94 7.14
CA LYS A 155 4.16 -4.65 7.84
C LYS A 155 4.72 -5.73 6.92
N VAL A 156 6.00 -5.63 6.58
CA VAL A 156 6.68 -6.57 5.68
C VAL A 156 7.90 -7.13 6.39
N SER A 157 7.87 -8.41 6.75
CA SER A 157 8.95 -9.08 7.50
C SER A 157 9.21 -10.49 6.94
N SER A 158 10.48 -10.83 6.76
CA SER A 158 10.96 -12.21 6.71
C SER A 158 10.92 -12.76 8.13
N SER A 159 9.94 -13.62 8.41
CA SER A 159 9.80 -14.63 9.51
C SER A 159 10.26 -14.39 10.96
N ASP A 160 11.18 -13.48 11.31
CA ASP A 160 11.88 -13.47 12.60
C ASP A 160 11.66 -12.23 13.49
N MET A 161 10.70 -11.34 13.17
CA MET A 161 10.29 -10.30 14.12
C MET A 161 9.20 -10.83 15.06
N SER A 162 9.60 -11.25 16.27
CA SER A 162 8.72 -11.82 17.30
C SER A 162 7.40 -11.02 17.46
N PRO A 163 6.22 -11.65 17.31
CA PRO A 163 4.91 -10.98 17.39
C PRO A 163 4.46 -10.50 18.79
N SER A 164 5.29 -10.63 19.82
CA SER A 164 4.80 -10.85 21.18
C SER A 164 4.54 -9.63 22.07
N SER A 165 4.82 -8.39 21.67
CA SER A 165 4.59 -7.24 22.59
C SER A 165 3.59 -6.18 22.15
N CYS A 166 3.26 -6.00 20.86
CA CYS A 166 2.57 -4.78 20.43
C CYS A 166 1.21 -4.96 19.72
N LEU A 167 0.73 -6.19 19.49
CA LEU A 167 -0.46 -6.42 18.63
C LEU A 167 -1.54 -7.33 19.20
N SER A 168 -1.60 -7.55 20.52
CA SER A 168 -2.64 -8.41 21.15
C SER A 168 -4.07 -7.86 21.08
N ARG A 169 -4.30 -6.70 20.46
CA ARG A 169 -5.64 -6.11 20.22
C ARG A 169 -5.91 -5.66 18.79
N ALA A 170 -4.99 -5.91 17.85
CA ALA A 170 -5.27 -5.76 16.42
C ALA A 170 -5.69 -7.13 15.86
N PRO A 171 -6.67 -7.21 14.93
CA PRO A 171 -7.05 -8.48 14.33
C PRO A 171 -5.81 -9.13 13.72
N ARG A 172 -5.51 -10.37 14.17
CA ARG A 172 -4.37 -11.23 13.81
C ARG A 172 -3.77 -10.90 12.43
N CYS A 173 -2.65 -10.17 12.42
CA CYS A 173 -1.87 -9.92 11.21
C CYS A 173 -0.73 -10.94 11.10
N THR A 174 -1.00 -12.06 10.42
CA THR A 174 0.02 -12.93 9.82
C THR A 174 0.02 -12.69 8.32
N GLY A 175 1.12 -12.19 7.76
CA GLY A 175 1.25 -11.87 6.34
C GLY A 175 0.98 -10.41 6.02
N VAL A 176 1.62 -9.92 4.95
CA VAL A 176 1.43 -8.57 4.40
C VAL A 176 -0.05 -8.40 4.05
N LYS A 177 -0.81 -7.71 4.91
CA LYS A 177 -2.20 -7.33 4.64
C LYS A 177 -2.18 -5.88 4.19
N ALA A 178 -1.95 -5.68 2.89
CA ALA A 178 -2.23 -4.40 2.26
C ALA A 178 -3.75 -4.35 2.05
N ASP A 179 -4.45 -3.74 3.00
CA ASP A 179 -5.84 -3.34 2.79
C ASP A 179 -5.80 -2.14 1.82
N TYR A 180 -5.80 -2.44 0.51
CA TYR A 180 -5.93 -1.44 -0.54
C TYR A 180 -7.38 -0.95 -0.54
N TYR A 181 -7.59 0.23 0.04
CA TYR A 181 -8.77 1.03 -0.27
C TYR A 181 -8.33 2.01 -1.35
N ILE A 182 -8.65 1.68 -2.59
CA ILE A 182 -8.73 2.67 -3.68
C ILE A 182 -10.04 3.41 -3.47
#